data_AF-A0A1W9UPZ2-F1
#
_entry.id   AF-A0A1W9UPZ2-F1
#
_cell.length_a   1.000
_cell.length_b   1.000
_cell.length_c   1.000
_cell.angle_alpha   90.00
_cell.angle_beta   90.00
_cell.angle_gamma   90.00
#
_symmetry.space_group_name_H-M   'P 1'
#
loop_
_entity.id
_entity.type
_entity.pdbx_description
1 polymer ?
#
loop_
_entity_poly.entity_id
_entity_poly.type
_entity_poly.pdbx_seq_one_letter_code
_entity_poly.pdbx_strand_id
1 'polypeptide(L)'
;MEVLKTPYRAPKANAICERFLGSLRRECLDHFLSERHLSRVVKEYMQYFNHARPHQGIEQRIPCQPERPEAPPASGKEHTNPQAIFTNFFHKLPDGSPTLA
;
A
#
# COMPACT_ATOMS: atom_id res chain seq x y z
N MET A 1 -16.98 8.39 19.67
CA MET A 1 -16.62 7.37 18.67
C MET A 1 -17.29 6.07 19.07
N GLU A 2 -18.21 5.60 18.26
CA GLU A 2 -18.86 4.29 18.45
C GLU A 2 -18.07 3.24 17.66
N VAL A 3 -17.68 2.13 18.31
CA VAL A 3 -16.94 1.05 17.68
C VAL A 3 -17.92 -0.02 17.23
N LEU A 4 -18.15 -0.09 15.92
CA LEU A 4 -18.98 -1.13 15.32
C LEU A 4 -18.14 -2.40 15.11
N LYS A 5 -18.63 -3.54 15.64
CA LYS A 5 -17.98 -4.84 15.45
C LYS A 5 -18.37 -5.43 14.10
N THR A 6 -17.39 -5.96 13.38
CA THR A 6 -17.65 -6.69 12.14
C THR A 6 -18.33 -8.03 12.47
N PRO A 7 -19.37 -8.43 11.73
CA PRO A 7 -20.05 -9.71 11.95
C PRO A 7 -19.12 -10.89 11.67
N TYR A 8 -19.33 -11.99 12.40
CA TYR A 8 -18.51 -13.19 12.28
C TYR A 8 -18.57 -13.78 10.85
N ARG A 9 -17.41 -14.13 10.29
CA ARG A 9 -17.26 -14.71 8.94
C ARG A 9 -17.90 -13.88 7.81
N ALA A 10 -17.94 -12.56 7.96
CA ALA A 10 -18.46 -11.65 6.96
C ALA A 10 -17.35 -10.78 6.35
N PRO A 11 -16.50 -11.33 5.45
CA PRO A 11 -15.38 -10.57 4.86
C PRO A 11 -15.87 -9.34 4.08
N LYS A 12 -17.08 -9.40 3.52
CA LYS A 12 -17.72 -8.26 2.84
C LYS A 12 -18.00 -7.08 3.79
N ALA A 13 -18.28 -7.35 5.07
CA ALA A 13 -18.54 -6.30 6.06
C ALA A 13 -17.25 -5.53 6.44
N ASN A 14 -16.08 -6.06 6.09
CA ASN A 14 -14.78 -5.40 6.26
C ASN A 14 -13.96 -5.40 4.96
N ALA A 15 -14.63 -5.28 3.82
CA ALA A 15 -14.02 -5.52 2.51
C ALA A 15 -12.78 -4.66 2.23
N ILE A 16 -12.68 -3.48 2.83
CA ILE A 16 -11.53 -2.57 2.69
C ILE A 16 -10.30 -3.17 3.37
N CYS A 17 -10.40 -3.56 4.63
CA CYS A 17 -9.29 -4.17 5.36
C CYS A 17 -8.91 -5.53 4.77
N GLU A 18 -9.89 -6.34 4.36
CA GLU A 18 -9.61 -7.63 3.71
C GLU A 18 -8.85 -7.46 2.38
N ARG A 19 -9.21 -6.45 1.59
CA ARG A 19 -8.48 -6.11 0.36
C ARG A 19 -7.04 -5.67 0.67
N PHE A 20 -6.84 -4.84 1.68
CA PHE A 20 -5.51 -4.43 2.13
C PHE A 20 -4.65 -5.63 2.56
N LEU A 21 -5.16 -6.49 3.44
CA LEU A 21 -4.44 -7.68 3.90
C LEU A 21 -4.10 -8.63 2.75
N GLY A 22 -5.03 -8.82 1.81
CA GLY A 22 -4.81 -9.66 0.64
C GLY A 22 -3.66 -9.15 -0.25
N SER A 23 -3.57 -7.84 -0.45
CA SER A 23 -2.47 -7.22 -1.20
C SER A 23 -1.14 -7.29 -0.44
N LEU A 24 -1.13 -6.97 0.86
CA LEU A 24 0.05 -7.08 1.71
C LEU A 24 0.64 -8.50 1.71
N ARG A 25 -0.22 -9.52 1.79
CA ARG A 25 0.22 -10.91 1.78
C ARG A 25 0.91 -11.27 0.47
N ARG A 26 0.26 -10.98 -0.67
CA ARG A 26 0.76 -11.33 -2.01
C ARG A 26 2.01 -10.56 -2.42
N GLU A 27 2.14 -9.32 -1.95
CA GLU A 27 3.22 -8.42 -2.39
C GLU A 27 4.42 -8.41 -1.43
N CYS A 28 4.22 -8.78 -0.16
CA CYS A 28 5.27 -8.74 0.85
C CYS A 28 5.42 -10.08 1.59
N LEU A 29 4.36 -10.60 2.20
CA LEU A 29 4.51 -11.71 3.14
C LEU A 29 4.81 -13.04 2.46
N ASP A 30 4.42 -13.22 1.21
CA ASP A 30 4.79 -14.38 0.40
C ASP A 30 6.29 -14.34 0.00
N HIS A 31 6.99 -13.20 0.19
CA HIS A 31 8.40 -13.00 -0.17
C HIS A 31 9.33 -12.77 1.04
N PHE A 32 8.84 -12.22 2.16
CA PHE A 32 9.62 -11.90 3.35
C PHE A 32 9.28 -12.87 4.50
N LEU A 33 10.20 -13.81 4.80
CA LEU A 33 9.96 -14.95 5.71
C LEU A 33 10.35 -14.73 7.19
N SER A 34 10.64 -13.50 7.64
CA SER A 34 11.06 -13.28 9.04
C SER A 34 10.08 -12.45 9.86
N GLU A 35 9.63 -13.05 10.97
CA GLU A 35 8.81 -12.39 12.00
C GLU A 35 9.50 -11.13 12.55
N ARG A 36 10.84 -11.16 12.62
CA ARG A 36 11.68 -10.06 13.11
C ARG A 36 11.53 -8.77 12.30
N HIS A 37 11.19 -8.87 11.01
CA HIS A 37 11.04 -7.71 10.11
C HIS A 37 9.59 -7.42 9.75
N LEU A 38 8.64 -8.25 10.20
CA LEU A 38 7.22 -8.14 9.83
C LEU A 38 6.64 -6.77 10.19
N SER A 39 6.90 -6.27 11.40
CA SER A 39 6.38 -4.98 11.85
C SER A 39 6.89 -3.82 10.99
N ARG A 40 8.16 -3.87 10.60
CA ARG A 40 8.79 -2.88 9.72
C ARG A 40 8.19 -2.93 8.31
N VAL A 41 8.12 -4.12 7.73
CA VAL A 41 7.55 -4.35 6.38
C VAL A 41 6.10 -3.90 6.33
N VAL A 42 5.29 -4.22 7.34
CA VAL A 42 3.89 -3.79 7.42
C VAL A 42 3.80 -2.26 7.48
N LYS A 43 4.65 -1.61 8.28
CA LYS A 43 4.67 -0.14 8.40
C LYS A 43 5.03 0.55 7.09
N GLU A 44 6.10 0.08 6.43
CA GLU A 44 6.54 0.60 5.13
C GLU A 44 5.47 0.34 4.05
N TYR A 45 4.85 -0.83 4.08
CA TYR A 45 3.75 -1.16 3.18
C TYR A 45 2.52 -0.27 3.41
N MET A 46 2.14 0.03 4.65
CA MET A 46 1.05 0.95 4.95
C MET A 46 1.31 2.36 4.41
N GLN A 47 2.55 2.84 4.51
CA GLN A 47 2.95 4.12 3.92
C GLN A 47 2.81 4.09 2.40
N TYR A 48 3.35 3.04 1.75
CA TYR A 48 3.20 2.85 0.31
C TYR A 48 1.72 2.83 -0.10
N PHE A 49 0.93 1.99 0.58
CA PHE A 49 -0.47 1.78 0.28
C PHE A 49 -1.21 3.12 0.31
N ASN A 50 -1.07 3.92 1.37
CA ASN A 50 -1.83 5.16 1.47
C ASN A 50 -1.29 6.34 0.63
N HIS A 51 0.03 6.43 0.44
CA HIS A 51 0.67 7.63 -0.13
C HIS A 51 1.21 7.49 -1.55
N ALA A 52 1.29 6.27 -2.09
CA ALA A 52 1.89 6.04 -3.39
C ALA A 52 1.09 5.09 -4.27
N ARG A 53 0.30 4.17 -3.69
CA ARG A 53 -0.46 3.19 -4.47
C ARG A 53 -1.70 3.83 -5.14
N PRO A 54 -1.87 3.69 -6.46
CA PRO A 54 -3.13 3.97 -7.13
C PRO A 54 -4.21 2.96 -6.71
N HIS A 55 -5.40 3.43 -6.37
CA HIS A 55 -6.51 2.57 -5.94
C HIS A 55 -7.65 2.53 -6.96
N GLN A 56 -8.00 1.32 -7.42
CA GLN A 56 -9.11 1.10 -8.35
C GLN A 56 -10.45 1.64 -7.83
N GLY A 57 -10.71 1.56 -6.52
CA GLY A 57 -11.97 2.00 -5.92
C GLY A 57 -12.16 3.52 -5.89
N ILE A 58 -11.11 4.30 -6.20
CA ILE A 58 -11.13 5.76 -6.27
C ILE A 58 -10.50 6.26 -7.58
N GLU A 59 -10.84 5.62 -8.70
CA GLU A 59 -10.40 6.05 -10.04
C GLU A 59 -8.87 6.12 -10.22
N GLN A 60 -8.11 5.19 -9.63
CA GLN A 60 -6.64 5.21 -9.63
C GLN A 60 -6.02 6.39 -8.88
N ARG A 61 -6.79 7.11 -8.06
CA ARG A 61 -6.22 8.13 -7.17
C ARG A 61 -5.49 7.48 -6.00
N ILE A 62 -4.62 8.28 -5.38
CA ILE A 62 -3.91 7.95 -4.14
C ILE A 62 -4.72 8.56 -2.99
N PRO A 63 -5.06 7.82 -1.91
CA PRO A 63 -5.89 8.32 -0.81
C PRO A 63 -5.29 9.53 -0.08
N CYS A 64 -3.99 9.45 0.24
CA CYS A 64 -3.25 10.53 0.89
C CYS A 64 -2.37 11.26 -0.12
N GLN A 65 -2.99 11.86 -1.14
CA GLN A 65 -2.24 12.72 -2.08
C GLN A 65 -1.49 13.79 -1.27
N PRO A 66 -0.17 13.94 -1.45
CA PRO A 66 0.47 15.17 -0.98
C PRO A 66 -0.20 16.33 -1.71
N GLU A 67 -0.52 17.42 -0.99
CA GLU A 67 -1.05 18.65 -1.57
C GLU A 67 -0.16 19.03 -2.76
N ARG A 68 -0.71 18.91 -3.97
CA ARG A 68 0.01 19.24 -5.19
C ARG A 68 0.09 20.76 -5.26
N PRO A 69 1.27 21.40 -5.30
CA PRO A 69 1.36 22.78 -5.77
C PRO A 69 0.84 22.77 -7.21
N GLU A 70 -0.17 23.60 -7.50
CA GLU A 70 -0.89 23.58 -8.78
C GLU A 70 0.07 23.56 -9.98
N ALA A 71 -0.08 22.55 -10.84
CA ALA A 71 0.64 22.46 -12.11
C ALA A 71 -0.26 21.78 -13.17
N PRO A 72 -0.11 22.17 -14.46
CA PRO A 72 -1.17 22.22 -15.49
C PRO A 72 -1.55 20.84 -16.07
N PRO A 73 -2.60 20.75 -16.93
CA PRO A 73 -3.33 19.51 -17.12
C PRO A 73 -2.68 18.52 -18.11
N ALA A 74 -2.87 17.25 -17.75
CA ALA A 74 -3.02 16.05 -18.58
C ALA A 74 -1.88 15.63 -19.53
N SER A 75 -1.22 14.51 -19.22
CA SER A 75 -0.87 13.50 -20.23
C SER A 75 -0.52 12.16 -19.57
N GLY A 76 -1.00 11.06 -20.15
CA GLY A 76 -0.49 9.70 -19.94
C GLY A 76 -1.24 8.85 -18.91
N LYS A 77 -2.09 7.93 -19.38
CA LYS A 77 -2.45 6.74 -18.60
C LYS A 77 -1.24 5.81 -18.59
N GLU A 78 -0.26 6.10 -17.74
CA GLU A 78 0.81 5.15 -17.48
C GLU A 78 0.20 3.95 -16.77
N HIS A 79 0.20 2.78 -17.42
CA HIS A 79 0.02 1.51 -16.73
C HIS A 79 1.28 1.25 -15.90
N THR A 80 1.44 2.00 -14.81
CA THR A 80 2.56 1.82 -13.91
C THR A 80 2.32 0.54 -13.13
N ASN A 81 3.19 -0.46 -13.30
CA ASN A 81 3.10 -1.72 -12.58
C ASN A 81 3.15 -1.45 -11.06
N PRO A 82 2.13 -1.83 -10.26
CA PRO A 82 2.10 -1.60 -8.82
C PRO A 82 3.32 -2.17 -8.09
N GLN A 83 3.91 -3.27 -8.57
CA GLN A 83 5.14 -3.83 -8.01
C GLN A 83 6.33 -2.90 -8.22
N ALA A 84 6.45 -2.28 -9.39
CA ALA A 84 7.51 -1.31 -9.66
C ALA A 84 7.36 -0.05 -8.79
N ILE A 85 6.12 0.41 -8.55
CA ILE A 85 5.87 1.54 -7.64
C ILE A 85 6.26 1.16 -6.21
N PHE A 86 5.87 -0.04 -5.74
CA PHE A 86 6.22 -0.51 -4.40
C PHE A 86 7.73 -0.59 -4.21
N THR A 87 8.46 -1.26 -5.12
CA THR A 87 9.92 -1.39 -5.04
C THR A 87 10.60 -0.02 -5.04
N ASN A 88 10.20 0.87 -5.95
CA ASN A 88 10.77 2.22 -6.01
C ASN A 88 10.45 3.07 -4.76
N PHE A 89 9.26 2.91 -4.18
CA PHE A 89 8.87 3.58 -2.94
C PHE A 89 9.67 3.05 -1.76
N PHE A 90 9.80 1.73 -1.67
CA PHE A 90 10.54 1.03 -0.62
C PHE A 90 12.02 1.46 -0.58
N HIS A 91 12.67 1.59 -1.75
CA HIS A 91 14.05 2.05 -1.85
C HIS A 91 14.26 3.57 -1.62
N LYS A 92 13.18 4.37 -1.59
CA LYS A 92 13.26 5.85 -1.41
C LYS A 92 13.03 6.33 0.02
N LEU A 93 12.69 5.45 0.96
CA LEU A 93 12.59 5.81 2.38
C LEU A 93 14.00 5.94 3.00
N PRO A 94 14.26 6.93 3.88
CA PRO A 94 15.61 7.31 4.37
C PRO A 94 16.35 6.28 5.26
N ASP A 95 15.96 5.01 5.21
CA ASP A 95 16.60 3.92 5.95
C ASP A 95 16.54 2.59 5.14
N GLY A 96 16.45 2.71 3.82
CA GLY A 96 16.42 1.62 2.84
C GLY A 96 17.69 0.77 2.80
N SER A 97 17.89 -0.10 3.78
CA SER A 97 18.90 -1.16 3.72
C SER A 97 18.29 -2.44 3.16
N PRO A 98 18.62 -2.86 1.92
CA PRO A 98 18.54 -4.25 1.55
C PRO A 98 19.80 -4.94 2.07
N THR A 99 19.79 -5.47 3.28
CA THR A 99 20.82 -6.46 3.67
C THR A 99 20.26 -7.84 3.36
N LEU A 100 20.34 -8.21 2.08
CA LEU A 100 20.34 -9.60 1.66
C LEU A 100 21.81 -10.03 1.59
N ALA A 101 22.22 -10.84 2.56
CA ALA A 101 23.35 -11.75 2.42
C ALA A 101 22.80 -13.12 1.99
#